data_AF-A0A8S0FHT3-F1
#
_entry.id   AF-A0A8S0FHT3-F1
#
_cell.length_a   1.000
_cell.length_b   1.000
_cell.length_c   1.000
_cell.angle_alpha   90.00
_cell.angle_beta   90.00
_cell.angle_gamma   90.00
#
_symmetry.space_group_name_H-M   'P 1'
#
loop_
_entity.id
_entity.type
_entity.pdbx_description
1 polymer ?
#
loop_
_entity_poly.entity_id
_entity_poly.type
_entity_poly.pdbx_seq_one_letter_code
_entity_poly.pdbx_strand_id
1 'polypeptide(L)'
;MLTRSAEVIQIQAQRLQALLAAHYGAEFAVQVMPCLSQIGSGSLPVDRLPSAALTFTPHDGRGSHLESLAARWRELPVPVIGRIYDGRLWLDLRCLEDEQRFLEMLLK
;
A
#
# COMPACT_ATOMS: atom_id res chain seq x y z
N MET A 1 -15.63 -5.19 -2.64
CA MET A 1 -14.67 -4.13 -2.20
C MET A 1 -15.20 -3.14 -1.15
N LEU A 2 -16.35 -2.46 -1.33
CA LEU A 2 -16.83 -1.42 -0.38
C LEU A 2 -17.32 -1.98 0.98
N THR A 3 -17.73 -3.23 1.03
CA THR A 3 -18.33 -3.88 2.20
C THR A 3 -17.31 -4.49 3.18
N ARG A 4 -16.02 -4.53 2.83
CA ARG A 4 -14.98 -5.05 3.73
C ARG A 4 -14.89 -4.16 4.97
N SER A 5 -14.93 -4.75 6.17
CA SER A 5 -14.69 -3.99 7.39
C SER A 5 -13.23 -3.53 7.44
N ALA A 6 -12.97 -2.43 8.17
CA ALA A 6 -11.61 -1.94 8.38
C ALA A 6 -10.73 -2.98 9.10
N GLU A 7 -11.30 -3.74 10.01
CA GLU A 7 -10.61 -4.83 10.72
C GLU A 7 -10.12 -5.93 9.76
N VAL A 8 -10.97 -6.38 8.82
CA VAL A 8 -10.57 -7.39 7.83
C VAL A 8 -9.41 -6.87 6.96
N ILE A 9 -9.40 -5.57 6.62
CA ILE A 9 -8.31 -4.97 5.85
C ILE A 9 -7.04 -4.83 6.70
N GLN A 10 -7.18 -4.46 7.97
CA GLN A 10 -6.06 -4.39 8.93
C GLN A 10 -5.37 -5.75 9.09
N ILE A 11 -6.15 -6.82 9.26
CA ILE A 11 -5.60 -8.19 9.38
C ILE A 11 -4.91 -8.60 8.08
N GLN A 12 -5.48 -8.27 6.91
CA GLN A 12 -4.80 -8.49 5.62
C GLN A 12 -3.48 -7.73 5.54
N ALA A 13 -3.47 -6.45 5.91
CA ALA A 13 -2.28 -5.63 5.91
C ALA A 13 -1.18 -6.20 6.82
N GLN A 14 -1.54 -6.70 8.00
CA GLN A 14 -0.60 -7.30 8.95
C GLN A 14 0.05 -8.57 8.39
N ARG A 15 -0.71 -9.45 7.73
CA ARG A 15 -0.14 -10.65 7.09
C ARG A 15 0.85 -10.28 5.99
N LEU A 16 0.46 -9.34 5.14
CA LEU A 16 1.30 -8.88 4.03
C LEU A 16 2.55 -8.14 4.50
N GLN A 17 2.45 -7.38 5.59
CA GLN A 17 3.55 -6.59 6.12
C GLN A 17 4.77 -7.45 6.45
N ALA A 18 4.57 -8.62 7.05
CA ALA A 18 5.69 -9.50 7.42
C ALA A 18 6.49 -9.96 6.19
N LEU A 19 5.79 -10.36 5.12
CA LEU A 19 6.41 -10.83 3.88
C LEU A 19 7.11 -9.70 3.13
N LEU A 20 6.46 -8.53 3.04
CA LEU A 20 7.03 -7.38 2.37
C LEU A 20 8.19 -6.76 3.16
N ALA A 21 8.14 -6.78 4.50
CA ALA A 21 9.25 -6.36 5.34
C ALA A 21 10.47 -7.28 5.16
N ALA A 22 10.27 -8.59 4.97
CA ALA A 22 11.39 -9.49 4.70
C ALA A 22 12.10 -9.18 3.37
N HIS A 23 11.35 -8.72 2.36
CA HIS A 23 11.90 -8.43 1.03
C HIS A 23 12.43 -6.99 0.90
N TYR A 24 11.67 -6.00 1.36
CA TYR A 24 11.99 -4.57 1.21
C TYR A 24 12.66 -3.96 2.45
N GLY A 25 12.75 -4.70 3.56
CA GLY A 25 13.16 -4.18 4.88
C GLY A 25 14.57 -3.61 4.95
N ALA A 26 15.45 -4.03 4.05
CA ALA A 26 16.82 -3.49 3.95
C ALA A 26 16.83 -2.01 3.52
N GLU A 27 15.88 -1.60 2.67
CA GLU A 27 15.81 -0.24 2.12
C GLU A 27 14.71 0.60 2.80
N PHE A 28 13.62 -0.05 3.22
CA PHE A 28 12.43 0.63 3.72
C PHE A 28 11.96 0.07 5.06
N ALA A 29 11.55 0.94 5.98
CA ALA A 29 10.68 0.55 7.08
C ALA A 29 9.27 0.31 6.52
N VAL A 30 8.79 -0.94 6.60
CA VAL A 30 7.46 -1.35 6.14
C VAL A 30 6.51 -1.43 7.33
N GLN A 31 5.44 -0.63 7.34
CA GLN A 31 4.49 -0.55 8.46
C GLN A 31 3.04 -0.67 7.98
N VAL A 32 2.15 -1.10 8.88
CA VAL A 32 0.70 -1.00 8.68
C VAL A 32 0.21 0.28 9.35
N MET A 33 -0.51 1.11 8.62
CA MET A 33 -1.08 2.36 9.15
C MET A 33 -2.58 2.46 8.85
N PRO A 34 -3.39 2.98 9.79
CA PRO A 34 -4.78 3.30 9.50
C PRO A 34 -4.85 4.41 8.45
N CYS A 35 -5.79 4.30 7.52
CA CYS A 35 -6.03 5.32 6.52
C CYS A 35 -7.53 5.49 6.24
N LEU A 36 -7.85 6.57 5.53
CA LEU A 36 -9.19 6.84 5.03
C LEU A 36 -9.19 6.68 3.52
N SER A 37 -9.85 5.62 3.05
CA SER A 37 -10.04 5.38 1.62
C SER A 37 -11.09 6.32 1.09
N GLN A 38 -10.77 7.03 0.01
CA GLN A 38 -11.73 7.83 -0.73
C GLN A 38 -12.53 6.94 -1.68
N ILE A 39 -13.86 7.06 -1.66
CA ILE A 39 -14.74 6.33 -2.60
C ILE A 39 -15.26 7.28 -3.67
N GLY A 40 -14.92 7.04 -4.94
CA GLY A 40 -15.35 7.85 -6.08
C GLY A 40 -14.36 8.96 -6.46
N SER A 41 -14.27 9.22 -7.76
CA SER A 41 -13.23 10.05 -8.38
C SER A 41 -13.61 11.52 -8.62
N GLY A 42 -14.77 12.01 -8.18
CA GLY A 42 -15.14 13.42 -8.39
C GLY A 42 -16.46 13.89 -7.76
N SER A 43 -16.41 15.13 -7.24
CA SER A 43 -17.48 16.13 -7.09
C SER A 43 -18.61 16.03 -6.05
N LEU A 44 -18.65 15.07 -5.12
CA LEU A 44 -19.60 15.10 -3.98
C LEU A 44 -18.88 14.81 -2.65
N PRO A 45 -19.40 15.18 -1.46
CA PRO A 45 -18.72 14.96 -0.19
C PRO A 45 -18.36 13.49 -0.07
N VAL A 46 -17.07 13.23 -0.21
CA VAL A 46 -16.59 11.88 -0.51
C VAL A 46 -16.63 11.09 0.78
N ASP A 47 -17.53 10.12 0.88
CA ASP A 47 -17.55 9.21 2.01
C ASP A 47 -16.17 8.57 2.13
N ARG A 48 -15.52 8.85 3.25
CA ARG A 48 -14.21 8.32 3.59
C ARG A 48 -14.42 7.06 4.43
N LEU A 49 -14.01 5.93 3.89
CA LEU A 49 -14.14 4.66 4.59
C LEU A 49 -12.85 4.35 5.37
N PRO A 50 -12.94 4.01 6.67
CA PRO A 50 -11.80 3.48 7.41
C PRO A 50 -11.18 2.26 6.70
N SER A 51 -9.87 2.26 6.60
CA SER A 51 -9.07 1.25 5.91
C SER A 51 -7.71 1.10 6.59
N ALA A 52 -6.87 0.23 6.03
CA ALA A 52 -5.47 0.09 6.39
C ALA A 52 -4.58 0.12 5.14
N ALA A 53 -3.43 0.75 5.28
CA ALA A 53 -2.42 0.86 4.25
C ALA A 53 -1.11 0.19 4.69
N LEU A 54 -0.39 -0.36 3.72
CA LEU A 54 1.03 -0.62 3.86
C LEU A 54 1.80 0.66 3.53
N THR A 55 2.74 1.04 4.39
CA THR A 55 3.61 2.19 4.17
C THR A 55 5.06 1.76 4.06
N PHE A 56 5.80 2.43 3.19
CA PHE A 56 7.21 2.22 2.96
C PHE A 56 7.92 3.55 3.22
N THR A 57 8.82 3.58 4.20
CA THR A 57 9.65 4.75 4.53
C THR A 57 11.11 4.44 4.25
N PRO A 58 11.81 5.20 3.39
CA PRO A 58 13.21 4.91 3.11
C PRO A 58 14.07 5.22 4.34
N HIS A 59 14.95 4.29 4.72
CA HIS A 59 15.79 4.46 5.93
C HIS A 59 16.76 5.65 5.82
N ASP A 60 17.14 6.01 4.60
CA ASP A 60 18.04 7.13 4.33
C ASP A 60 17.30 8.47 4.12
N GLY A 61 15.97 8.47 4.26
CA GLY A 61 15.13 9.66 4.09
C GLY A 61 15.03 10.19 2.66
N ARG A 62 15.57 9.48 1.64
CA ARG A 62 15.58 9.97 0.26
C ARG A 62 14.26 9.70 -0.44
N GLY A 63 13.53 10.77 -0.75
CA GLY A 63 12.29 10.69 -1.53
C GLY A 63 12.46 10.03 -2.91
N SER A 64 13.64 10.11 -3.52
CA SER A 64 13.93 9.44 -4.80
C SER A 64 13.79 7.92 -4.74
N HIS A 65 14.07 7.28 -3.59
CA HIS A 65 13.87 5.84 -3.44
C HIS A 65 12.38 5.45 -3.46
N LEU A 66 11.50 6.32 -2.95
CA LEU A 66 10.06 6.14 -3.04
C LEU A 66 9.59 6.25 -4.50
N GLU A 67 10.10 7.25 -5.23
CA GLU A 67 9.78 7.42 -6.65
C GLU A 67 10.26 6.23 -7.49
N SER A 68 11.48 5.74 -7.24
CA SER A 68 12.01 4.54 -7.89
C SER A 68 11.20 3.28 -7.54
N LEU A 69 10.77 3.11 -6.29
CA LEU A 69 9.89 2.01 -5.89
C LEU A 69 8.54 2.10 -6.62
N ALA A 70 7.91 3.28 -6.62
CA ALA A 70 6.64 3.50 -7.30
C ALA A 70 6.76 3.31 -8.82
N ALA A 71 7.88 3.72 -9.44
CA ALA A 71 8.14 3.48 -10.86
C ALA A 71 8.23 1.98 -11.18
N ARG A 72 9.03 1.21 -10.41
CA ARG A 72 9.12 -0.25 -10.57
C ARG A 72 7.77 -0.94 -10.46
N TRP A 73 6.95 -0.52 -9.49
CA TRP A 73 5.61 -1.09 -9.29
C TRP A 73 4.63 -0.77 -10.43
N ARG A 74 4.78 0.37 -11.12
CA ARG A 74 3.99 0.70 -12.31
C ARG A 74 4.34 -0.14 -13.53
N GLU A 75 5.56 -0.68 -13.57
CA GLU A 75 6.06 -1.52 -14.67
C GLU A 75 5.71 -3.01 -14.50
N LEU A 76 5.13 -3.40 -13.37
CA LEU A 76 4.66 -4.76 -13.14
C LEU A 76 3.56 -5.15 -14.15
N PRO A 77 3.40 -6.46 -14.47
CA PRO A 77 2.37 -6.93 -15.39
C PRO A 77 0.94 -6.47 -15.02
N VAL A 78 0.68 -6.29 -13.72
CA VAL A 78 -0.45 -5.51 -13.22
C VAL A 78 0.12 -4.36 -12.41
N PRO A 79 -0.01 -3.10 -12.88
CA PRO A 79 0.56 -1.95 -12.19
C PRO A 79 0.01 -1.82 -10.77
N VAL A 80 0.90 -1.65 -9.80
CA VAL A 80 0.54 -1.36 -8.41
C VAL A 80 0.76 0.13 -8.15
N ILE A 81 -0.33 0.83 -7.82
CA ILE A 81 -0.33 2.28 -7.65
C ILE A 81 -0.47 2.64 -6.18
N GLY A 82 0.60 3.19 -5.61
CA GLY A 82 0.60 3.82 -4.30
C GLY A 82 0.63 5.34 -4.38
N ARG A 83 0.34 6.00 -3.26
CA ARG A 83 0.44 7.46 -3.10
C ARG A 83 1.67 7.81 -2.29
N ILE A 84 2.51 8.70 -2.80
CA ILE A 84 3.61 9.27 -2.02
C ILE A 84 3.09 10.47 -1.23
N TYR A 85 3.23 10.44 0.08
CA TYR A 85 2.82 11.51 0.99
C TYR A 85 3.54 11.36 2.34
N ASP A 86 3.91 12.47 2.98
CA ASP A 86 4.54 12.48 4.30
C ASP A 86 5.81 11.61 4.40
N GLY A 87 6.65 11.67 3.37
CA GLY A 87 7.90 10.89 3.31
C GLY A 87 7.72 9.38 3.19
N ARG A 88 6.54 8.92 2.74
CA ARG A 88 6.20 7.49 2.63
C ARG A 88 5.48 7.20 1.32
N LEU A 89 5.67 6.00 0.79
CA LEU A 89 4.76 5.43 -0.19
C LEU A 89 3.64 4.70 0.56
N TRP A 90 2.39 5.10 0.33
CA TRP A 90 1.18 4.54 0.93
C TRP A 90 0.44 3.66 -0.08
N LEU A 91 0.13 2.44 0.31
CA LEU A 91 -0.68 1.52 -0.48
C LEU A 91 -1.92 1.10 0.32
N ASP A 92 -3.06 1.72 0.03
CA ASP A 92 -4.35 1.37 0.64
C ASP A 92 -4.83 0.00 0.13
N LEU A 93 -5.15 -0.90 1.05
CA LEU A 93 -5.52 -2.28 0.73
C LEU A 93 -7.02 -2.53 0.58
N ARG A 94 -7.87 -1.50 0.66
CA ARG A 94 -9.33 -1.67 0.57
C ARG A 94 -9.75 -2.45 -0.67
N CYS A 95 -9.12 -2.15 -1.80
CA CYS A 95 -9.39 -2.78 -3.09
C CYS A 95 -8.45 -3.96 -3.42
N LEU A 96 -7.67 -4.46 -2.46
CA LEU A 96 -6.84 -5.64 -2.67
C LEU A 96 -7.65 -6.92 -2.42
N GLU A 97 -7.97 -7.64 -3.49
CA GLU A 97 -8.72 -8.91 -3.43
C GLU A 97 -7.83 -10.15 -3.56
N ASP A 98 -6.84 -10.12 -4.45
CA ASP A 98 -5.96 -11.24 -4.73
C ASP A 98 -4.60 -11.07 -4.02
N GLU A 99 -4.54 -11.53 -2.77
CA GLU A 99 -3.33 -11.46 -1.92
C GLU A 99 -2.17 -12.24 -2.54
N GLN A 100 -2.45 -13.41 -3.11
CA GLN A 100 -1.43 -14.30 -3.65
C GLN A 100 -0.78 -13.70 -4.90
N ARG A 101 -1.58 -13.28 -5.89
CA ARG A 101 -1.05 -12.64 -7.10
C ARG A 101 -0.30 -11.36 -6.78
N PHE A 102 -0.78 -10.59 -5.81
CA PHE A 102 -0.10 -9.38 -5.34
C PHE A 102 1.30 -9.70 -4.80
N LEU A 103 1.42 -10.69 -3.91
CA LEU A 103 2.72 -11.13 -3.39
C LEU A 103 3.62 -11.70 -4.49
N GLU A 104 3.09 -12.53 -5.38
CA GLU A 104 3.85 -13.09 -6.50
C GLU A 104 4.43 -12.01 -7.43
N MET A 105 3.78 -10.84 -7.56
CA MET A 105 4.31 -9.74 -8.35
C MET A 105 5.32 -8.90 -7.57
N LEU A 106 5.09 -8.66 -6.28
CA LEU A 106 5.93 -7.76 -5.47
C LEU A 106 7.17 -8.42 -4.87
N LEU A 107 7.23 -9.75 -4.83
CA LEU A 107 8.35 -10.50 -4.24
C LEU A 107 9.25 -11.16 -5.29
N LYS A 108 8.98 -10.94 -6.58
CA LYS A 108 9.88 -11.33 -7.68
C LYS A 108 11.04 -10.35 -7.78
#